data_AF-A0A1V5GUJ7-F1
#
_entry.id   AF-A0A1V5GUJ7-F1
#
_cell.length_a   1.000
_cell.length_b   1.000
_cell.length_c   1.000
_cell.angle_alpha   90.00
_cell.angle_beta   90.00
_cell.angle_gamma   90.00
#
_symmetry.space_group_name_H-M   'P 1'
#
loop_
_entity.id
_entity.type
_entity.pdbx_description
1 polymer ?
#
loop_
_entity_poly.entity_id
_entity_poly.type
_entity_poly.pdbx_seq_one_letter_code
_entity_poly.pdbx_strand_id
1 'polypeptide(L)'
;MVVGGDMPEFTPIACANITGLTIHKASARLGANDIFLSYDATRHEITLKIGVSGSAGPALDVSADVTGAAIHAADDQGYVIVDVVAASLPGSNAQEVFTLAYPRGYFCPDYEGYETGGEGKIRFRLEVCRNTDPADTMVDLCVHTVSPGGLATTIAAGQSLTPDAGTIDIDGGADWPGRSFWVKNTDANAGAGDCRYVKYRSGPTLYCEAASDWTRLAFDNGTNAPAVGAAIDGANSGATGRVVSIQVNSGSWGTSNAAGYLYLSSVTGSFNDNENLQNSGIVFALANGADVKGLRDHVASNWSAGDHLVVMPDIDLALDTPDVNSQFKNPDGESAAPAGLAFSAPTDEEDALYMGDLASGGLRGVWRREWIMDNHRARKEIVADAVYFWA
;
A
#
# COMPACT_ATOMS: atom_id res chain seq x y z
N MET A 1 -7.16 1.26 -20.00
CA MET A 1 -5.82 0.59 -20.09
C MET A 1 -4.83 1.38 -20.93
N VAL A 2 -3.54 1.35 -20.59
CA VAL A 2 -2.45 1.84 -21.44
C VAL A 2 -2.10 0.76 -22.47
N VAL A 3 -1.97 1.14 -23.74
CA VAL A 3 -1.62 0.28 -24.88
C VAL A 3 -0.30 0.77 -25.46
N GLY A 4 0.78 0.00 -25.30
CA GLY A 4 2.09 0.39 -25.86
C GLY A 4 2.71 1.65 -25.24
N GLY A 5 2.26 2.03 -24.04
CA GLY A 5 2.76 3.21 -23.30
C GLY A 5 1.80 4.41 -23.28
N ASP A 6 0.75 4.41 -24.11
CA ASP A 6 -0.22 5.50 -24.20
C ASP A 6 -1.66 5.05 -23.87
N MET A 7 -2.50 5.97 -23.38
CA MET A 7 -3.92 5.70 -23.16
C MET A 7 -4.71 5.99 -24.45
N PRO A 8 -5.26 4.97 -25.12
CA PRO A 8 -5.88 5.10 -26.44
C PRO A 8 -7.12 6.01 -26.44
N GLU A 9 -7.76 6.24 -25.28
CA GLU A 9 -8.89 7.14 -25.14
C GLU A 9 -8.49 8.62 -25.27
N PHE A 10 -7.23 8.96 -24.97
CA PHE A 10 -6.68 10.31 -25.10
C PHE A 10 -5.78 10.46 -26.33
N THR A 11 -5.07 9.38 -26.67
CA THR A 11 -4.14 9.32 -27.80
C THR A 11 -4.41 8.02 -28.57
N PRO A 12 -5.32 8.02 -29.55
CA PRO A 12 -5.62 6.81 -30.32
C PRO A 12 -4.37 6.19 -30.96
N ILE A 13 -4.26 4.86 -30.90
CA ILE A 13 -3.05 4.12 -31.27
C ILE A 13 -3.21 3.51 -32.66
N ALA A 14 -2.54 4.10 -33.65
CA ALA A 14 -2.46 3.52 -34.98
C ALA A 14 -1.52 2.30 -34.97
N CYS A 15 -2.00 1.16 -35.46
CA CYS A 15 -1.18 -0.04 -35.59
C CYS A 15 -0.14 0.12 -36.71
N ALA A 16 1.08 -0.32 -36.46
CA ALA A 16 2.19 -0.24 -37.41
C ALA A 16 2.16 -1.38 -38.43
N ASN A 17 1.84 -2.60 -37.97
CA ASN A 17 1.88 -3.81 -38.79
C ASN A 17 0.53 -4.10 -39.47
N ILE A 18 -0.58 -3.87 -38.75
CA ILE A 18 -1.93 -3.93 -39.30
C ILE A 18 -2.31 -2.50 -39.71
N THR A 19 -1.81 -2.06 -40.86
CA THR A 19 -2.07 -0.70 -41.35
C THR A 19 -3.57 -0.44 -41.47
N GLY A 20 -4.02 0.77 -41.18
CA GLY A 20 -5.45 1.14 -41.22
C GLY A 20 -6.27 0.75 -39.99
N LEU A 21 -5.70 0.03 -39.01
CA LEU A 21 -6.32 -0.25 -37.71
C LEU A 21 -5.89 0.79 -36.67
N THR A 22 -6.85 1.40 -35.98
CA THR A 22 -6.61 2.34 -34.87
C THR A 22 -7.33 1.87 -33.62
N ILE A 23 -6.63 1.83 -32.49
CA ILE A 23 -7.19 1.46 -31.18
C ILE A 23 -7.60 2.72 -30.42
N HIS A 24 -8.83 2.75 -29.93
CA HIS A 24 -9.42 3.87 -29.17
C HIS A 24 -9.67 3.53 -27.71
N LYS A 25 -9.72 2.23 -27.36
CA LYS A 25 -9.93 1.77 -25.99
C LYS A 25 -9.40 0.36 -25.82
N ALA A 26 -8.89 0.07 -24.63
CA ALA A 26 -8.63 -1.29 -24.20
C ALA A 26 -9.26 -1.50 -22.81
N SER A 27 -10.08 -2.55 -22.71
CA SER A 27 -10.74 -2.95 -21.47
C SER A 27 -9.72 -3.49 -20.46
N ALA A 28 -9.88 -3.11 -19.20
CA ALA A 28 -9.04 -3.63 -18.11
C ALA A 28 -9.21 -5.13 -17.82
N ARG A 29 -10.30 -5.73 -18.31
CA ARG A 29 -10.50 -7.17 -18.24
C ARG A 29 -9.51 -7.96 -19.08
N LEU A 30 -8.73 -7.29 -19.94
CA LEU A 30 -7.58 -7.88 -20.63
C LEU A 30 -6.38 -8.09 -19.67
N GLY A 31 -6.37 -7.41 -18.52
CA GLY A 31 -5.27 -7.40 -17.56
C GLY A 31 -4.01 -6.70 -18.08
N ALA A 32 -3.03 -6.50 -17.20
CA ALA A 32 -1.69 -6.10 -17.60
C ALA A 32 -0.96 -7.29 -18.25
N ASN A 33 -1.13 -7.44 -19.57
CA ASN A 33 -0.63 -8.56 -20.37
C ASN A 33 -0.26 -8.10 -21.78
N ASP A 34 0.47 -8.94 -22.51
CA ASP A 34 0.58 -8.76 -23.97
C ASP A 34 -0.72 -9.16 -24.64
N ILE A 35 -1.21 -8.33 -25.55
CA ILE A 35 -2.29 -8.67 -26.48
C ILE A 35 -1.76 -8.80 -27.89
N PHE A 36 -2.39 -9.69 -28.65
CA PHE A 36 -2.08 -9.98 -30.04
C PHE A 36 -3.32 -9.70 -30.88
N LEU A 37 -3.23 -8.71 -31.75
CA LEU A 37 -4.21 -8.46 -32.80
C LEU A 37 -3.72 -9.13 -34.06
N SER A 38 -4.52 -10.01 -34.66
CA SER A 38 -4.13 -10.76 -35.86
C SER A 38 -5.13 -10.53 -36.97
N TYR A 39 -4.65 -10.04 -38.11
CA TYR A 39 -5.42 -9.84 -39.33
C TYR A 39 -5.20 -11.00 -40.31
N ASP A 40 -6.30 -11.58 -40.78
CA ASP A 40 -6.33 -12.56 -41.87
C ASP A 40 -6.82 -11.88 -43.16
N ALA A 41 -5.90 -11.70 -44.11
CA ALA A 41 -6.17 -11.04 -45.38
C ALA A 41 -7.04 -11.86 -46.34
N THR A 42 -7.13 -13.18 -46.12
CA THR A 42 -7.97 -14.06 -46.94
C THR A 42 -9.42 -14.00 -46.51
N ARG A 43 -9.67 -13.87 -45.19
CA ARG A 43 -11.02 -13.80 -44.62
C ARG A 43 -11.51 -12.38 -44.36
N HIS A 44 -10.62 -11.39 -44.42
CA HIS A 44 -10.89 -10.01 -43.99
C HIS A 44 -11.35 -9.96 -42.53
N GLU A 45 -10.62 -10.64 -41.65
CA GLU A 45 -11.00 -10.79 -40.24
C GLU A 45 -9.87 -10.31 -39.33
N ILE A 46 -10.21 -9.65 -38.22
CA ILE A 46 -9.28 -9.34 -37.13
C ILE A 46 -9.72 -10.08 -35.87
N THR A 47 -8.77 -10.69 -35.16
CA THR A 47 -8.99 -11.36 -33.87
C THR A 47 -8.09 -10.78 -32.79
N LEU A 48 -8.55 -10.86 -31.54
CA LEU A 48 -7.79 -10.49 -30.34
C LEU A 48 -7.43 -11.74 -29.54
N LYS A 49 -6.18 -11.85 -29.09
CA LYS A 49 -5.70 -12.90 -28.18
C LYS A 49 -4.93 -12.27 -27.02
N ILE A 50 -5.12 -12.79 -25.80
CA ILE A 50 -4.35 -12.41 -24.61
C ILE A 50 -3.21 -13.40 -24.41
N GLY A 51 -1.98 -12.90 -24.32
CA GLY A 51 -0.77 -13.69 -24.09
C GLY A 51 -0.37 -14.58 -25.27
N VAL A 52 0.88 -15.05 -25.25
CA VAL A 52 1.44 -15.89 -26.32
C VAL A 52 0.66 -17.20 -26.49
N SER A 53 0.21 -17.80 -25.39
CA SER A 53 -0.48 -19.09 -25.32
C SER A 53 -2.00 -18.99 -25.27
N GLY A 54 -2.58 -17.80 -25.34
CA GLY A 54 -4.03 -17.63 -25.29
C GLY A 54 -4.75 -18.16 -26.53
N SER A 55 -6.07 -18.21 -26.45
CA SER A 55 -6.93 -18.45 -27.60
C SER A 55 -7.33 -17.12 -28.23
N ALA A 56 -7.47 -17.11 -29.56
CA ALA A 56 -8.10 -16.00 -30.25
C ALA A 56 -9.59 -15.93 -29.88
N GLY A 57 -10.07 -14.71 -29.65
CA GLY A 57 -11.48 -14.44 -29.50
C GLY A 57 -12.23 -14.43 -30.83
N PRO A 58 -13.52 -14.06 -30.81
CA PRO A 58 -14.32 -13.99 -32.03
C PRO A 58 -13.71 -13.02 -33.05
N ALA A 59 -13.83 -13.39 -34.32
CA ALA A 59 -13.35 -12.57 -35.43
C ALA A 59 -14.29 -11.38 -35.69
N LEU A 60 -13.69 -10.20 -35.88
CA LEU A 60 -14.35 -9.02 -36.42
C LEU A 60 -14.18 -9.01 -37.94
N ASP A 61 -15.28 -8.98 -38.69
CA ASP A 61 -15.27 -8.75 -40.14
C ASP A 61 -14.89 -7.30 -40.44
N VAL A 62 -13.86 -7.13 -41.27
CA VAL A 62 -13.31 -5.85 -41.71
C VAL A 62 -13.24 -5.76 -43.23
N SER A 63 -14.14 -6.46 -43.93
CA SER A 63 -14.30 -6.35 -45.38
C SER A 63 -14.75 -4.96 -45.86
N ALA A 64 -15.19 -4.09 -44.93
CA ALA A 64 -15.48 -2.69 -45.14
C ALA A 64 -14.95 -1.86 -43.94
N ASP A 65 -14.97 -0.53 -44.08
CA ASP A 65 -14.61 0.37 -42.98
C ASP A 65 -15.52 0.11 -41.76
N VAL A 66 -14.91 0.06 -40.58
CA VAL A 66 -15.65 -0.04 -39.31
C VAL A 66 -15.23 1.09 -38.37
N THR A 67 -16.17 1.54 -37.54
CA THR A 67 -15.94 2.63 -36.59
C THR A 67 -16.51 2.24 -35.23
N GLY A 68 -15.70 2.34 -34.19
CA GLY A 68 -16.08 2.02 -32.81
C GLY A 68 -16.42 0.55 -32.58
N ALA A 69 -15.86 -0.36 -33.38
CA ALA A 69 -16.13 -1.80 -33.28
C ALA A 69 -15.34 -2.41 -32.11
N ALA A 70 -15.96 -3.34 -31.38
CA ALA A 70 -15.29 -4.10 -30.33
C ALA A 70 -14.69 -5.40 -30.89
N ILE A 71 -13.42 -5.66 -30.61
CA ILE A 71 -12.79 -6.96 -30.81
C ILE A 71 -12.62 -7.60 -29.44
N HIS A 72 -13.30 -8.72 -29.23
CA HIS A 72 -13.37 -9.38 -27.92
C HIS A 72 -12.27 -10.44 -27.76
N ALA A 73 -11.83 -10.63 -26.53
CA ALA A 73 -10.99 -11.76 -26.12
C ALA A 73 -11.81 -13.06 -26.12
N ALA A 74 -11.14 -14.20 -25.99
CA ALA A 74 -11.78 -15.52 -26.07
C ALA A 74 -12.82 -15.80 -24.97
N ASP A 75 -12.73 -15.10 -23.84
CA ASP A 75 -13.70 -15.17 -22.75
C ASP A 75 -14.93 -14.27 -22.95
N ASP A 76 -14.93 -13.49 -24.02
CA ASP A 76 -15.93 -12.45 -24.33
C ASP A 76 -16.08 -11.37 -23.23
N GLN A 77 -15.11 -11.28 -22.31
CA GLN A 77 -15.11 -10.31 -21.22
C GLN A 77 -14.14 -9.16 -21.49
N GLY A 78 -12.95 -9.45 -21.99
CA GLY A 78 -11.97 -8.45 -22.43
C GLY A 78 -12.24 -7.98 -23.85
N TYR A 79 -11.97 -6.70 -24.17
CA TYR A 79 -12.13 -6.16 -25.52
C TYR A 79 -11.22 -4.96 -25.79
N VAL A 80 -10.98 -4.68 -27.07
CA VAL A 80 -10.49 -3.39 -27.55
C VAL A 80 -11.54 -2.73 -28.45
N ILE A 81 -11.66 -1.40 -28.42
CA ILE A 81 -12.49 -0.64 -29.37
C ILE A 81 -11.59 -0.08 -30.46
N VAL A 82 -11.98 -0.29 -31.71
CA VAL A 82 -11.16 0.05 -32.87
C VAL A 82 -11.95 0.74 -33.99
N ASP A 83 -11.21 1.51 -34.77
CA ASP A 83 -11.59 1.94 -36.11
C ASP A 83 -10.73 1.22 -37.14
N VAL A 84 -11.32 0.85 -38.27
CA VAL A 84 -10.62 0.21 -39.39
C VAL A 84 -10.95 0.94 -40.68
N VAL A 85 -9.91 1.33 -41.40
CA VAL A 85 -9.99 1.78 -42.79
C VAL A 85 -9.60 0.60 -43.68
N ALA A 86 -10.60 -0.10 -44.23
CA ALA A 86 -10.40 -1.37 -44.94
C ALA A 86 -9.49 -1.22 -46.16
N ALA A 87 -9.57 -0.08 -46.86
CA ALA A 87 -8.70 0.23 -47.99
C ALA A 87 -7.21 0.37 -47.61
N SER A 88 -6.91 0.54 -46.32
CA SER A 88 -5.56 0.70 -45.78
C SER A 88 -5.02 -0.58 -45.14
N LEU A 89 -5.80 -1.67 -45.09
CA LEU A 89 -5.37 -2.96 -44.53
C LEU A 89 -4.23 -3.58 -45.37
N PRO A 90 -3.31 -4.33 -44.75
CA PRO A 90 -2.20 -4.94 -45.46
C PRO A 90 -2.66 -6.03 -46.44
N GLY A 91 -1.94 -6.22 -47.55
CA GLY A 91 -2.29 -7.23 -48.56
C GLY A 91 -1.99 -8.69 -48.16
N SER A 92 -1.48 -8.92 -46.94
CA SER A 92 -1.14 -10.24 -46.40
C SER A 92 -1.48 -10.29 -44.91
N ASN A 93 -1.53 -11.49 -44.35
CA ASN A 93 -1.72 -11.66 -42.91
C ASN A 93 -0.68 -10.85 -42.14
N ALA A 94 -1.14 -10.18 -41.09
CA ALA A 94 -0.32 -9.31 -40.26
C ALA A 94 -0.72 -9.48 -38.80
N GLN A 95 0.21 -9.16 -37.90
CA GLN A 95 -0.01 -9.22 -36.47
C GLN A 95 0.57 -7.99 -35.81
N GLU A 96 -0.15 -7.48 -34.82
CA GLU A 96 0.32 -6.43 -33.92
C GLU A 96 0.39 -6.99 -32.49
N VAL A 97 1.41 -6.56 -31.75
CA VAL A 97 1.59 -6.94 -30.35
C VAL A 97 1.72 -5.68 -29.52
N PHE A 98 0.88 -5.56 -28.49
CA PHE A 98 0.97 -4.49 -27.51
C PHE A 98 1.04 -5.06 -26.11
N THR A 99 1.98 -4.55 -25.32
CA THR A 99 1.96 -4.75 -23.87
C THR A 99 0.95 -3.80 -23.25
N LEU A 100 -0.02 -4.34 -22.53
CA LEU A 100 -0.98 -3.58 -21.76
C LEU A 100 -0.47 -3.34 -20.35
N ALA A 101 -0.76 -2.16 -19.83
CA ALA A 101 -0.56 -1.82 -18.43
C ALA A 101 -1.75 -1.04 -17.89
N TYR A 102 -2.00 -1.12 -16.58
CA TYR A 102 -2.96 -0.22 -15.96
C TYR A 102 -2.46 1.23 -16.04
N PRO A 103 -3.33 2.21 -16.34
CA PRO A 103 -3.05 3.61 -16.08
C PRO A 103 -2.59 3.77 -14.64
N ARG A 104 -1.53 4.56 -14.43
CA ARG A 104 -0.96 4.82 -13.10
C ARG A 104 -0.89 6.31 -12.83
N GLY A 105 -1.30 6.70 -11.63
CA GLY A 105 -1.06 8.01 -11.05
C GLY A 105 -0.14 7.87 -9.84
N TYR A 106 0.93 8.65 -9.80
CA TYR A 106 1.81 8.72 -8.63
C TYR A 106 1.42 9.93 -7.79
N PHE A 107 1.25 9.71 -6.49
CA PHE A 107 1.16 10.79 -5.52
C PHE A 107 2.40 10.75 -4.62
N CYS A 108 3.24 11.76 -4.79
CA CYS A 108 4.42 12.00 -3.97
C CYS A 108 4.13 13.19 -3.04
N PRO A 109 3.85 12.97 -1.74
CA PRO A 109 3.67 14.07 -0.82
C PRO A 109 5.00 14.76 -0.50
N ASP A 110 4.90 15.97 0.05
CA ASP A 110 6.04 16.60 0.72
C ASP A 110 6.40 15.80 1.98
N TYR A 111 7.44 14.98 1.88
CA TYR A 111 8.00 14.24 2.99
C TYR A 111 8.99 15.14 3.71
N GLU A 112 8.51 15.78 4.77
CA GLU A 112 9.36 16.58 5.63
C GLU A 112 10.35 15.66 6.36
N GLY A 113 11.61 15.67 5.92
CA GLY A 113 12.70 15.06 6.65
C GLY A 113 12.91 15.80 7.97
N TYR A 114 12.39 15.26 9.07
CA TYR A 114 12.63 15.82 10.40
C TYR A 114 13.85 15.19 11.07
N GLU A 115 14.60 16.02 11.80
CA GLU A 115 15.33 15.60 12.99
C GLU A 115 14.45 15.97 14.19
N THR A 116 13.66 15.03 14.72
CA THR A 116 12.99 15.24 16.02
C THR A 116 13.97 14.87 17.12
N GLY A 117 14.23 15.81 18.03
CA GLY A 117 14.87 15.50 19.29
C GLY A 117 13.97 14.59 20.13
N GLY A 118 14.38 13.33 20.27
CA GLY A 118 14.20 12.50 21.47
C GLY A 118 12.89 11.74 21.68
N GLU A 119 11.91 11.85 20.80
CA GLU A 119 10.63 11.17 20.99
C GLU A 119 10.01 10.79 19.64
N GLY A 120 10.15 9.51 19.25
CA GLY A 120 9.52 8.97 18.05
C GLY A 120 8.02 9.28 17.97
N LYS A 121 7.50 9.39 16.75
CA LYS A 121 6.10 9.78 16.48
C LYS A 121 5.45 8.90 15.43
N ILE A 122 4.14 8.75 15.50
CA ILE A 122 3.34 8.21 14.39
C ILE A 122 2.54 9.37 13.81
N ARG A 123 2.54 9.51 12.48
CA ARG A 123 1.90 10.61 11.78
C ARG A 123 0.88 10.10 10.79
N PHE A 124 -0.25 10.81 10.70
CA PHE A 124 -1.34 10.52 9.78
C PHE A 124 -1.57 11.65 8.79
N ARG A 125 -1.79 11.31 7.52
CA ARG A 125 -2.15 12.26 6.46
C ARG A 125 -3.23 11.66 5.57
N LEU A 126 -4.20 12.48 5.17
CA LEU A 126 -5.26 12.07 4.25
C LEU A 126 -4.94 12.56 2.84
N GLU A 127 -4.98 11.64 1.89
CA GLU A 127 -5.01 11.90 0.47
C GLU A 127 -6.44 11.66 -0.04
N VAL A 128 -6.92 12.53 -0.92
CA VAL A 128 -8.29 12.42 -1.45
C VAL A 128 -8.22 12.24 -2.96
N CYS A 129 -8.67 11.08 -3.42
CA CYS A 129 -8.89 10.82 -4.84
C CYS A 129 -10.30 11.26 -5.23
N ARG A 130 -10.41 12.08 -6.29
CA ARG A 130 -11.68 12.54 -6.84
C ARG A 130 -11.79 12.18 -8.31
N ASN A 131 -12.91 11.58 -8.70
CA ASN A 131 -13.26 11.53 -10.11
C ASN A 131 -13.84 12.89 -10.54
N THR A 132 -13.11 13.62 -11.36
CA THR A 132 -13.55 14.91 -11.91
C THR A 132 -14.23 14.79 -13.27
N ASP A 133 -14.29 13.58 -13.84
CA ASP A 133 -15.03 13.35 -15.08
C ASP A 133 -16.53 13.55 -14.82
N PRO A 134 -17.23 14.34 -15.66
CA PRO A 134 -18.65 14.64 -15.46
C PRO A 134 -19.58 13.47 -15.82
N ALA A 135 -19.13 12.48 -16.58
CA ALA A 135 -19.98 11.41 -17.12
C ALA A 135 -19.47 10.01 -16.78
N ASP A 136 -18.16 9.80 -16.83
CA ASP A 136 -17.57 8.47 -16.73
C ASP A 136 -17.22 8.09 -15.29
N THR A 137 -17.31 6.80 -15.02
CA THR A 137 -16.92 6.18 -13.75
C THR A 137 -15.50 5.66 -13.89
N MET A 138 -14.63 5.94 -12.92
CA MET A 138 -13.37 5.21 -12.79
C MET A 138 -13.70 3.83 -12.24
N VAL A 139 -13.29 2.78 -12.95
CA VAL A 139 -13.64 1.39 -12.60
C VAL A 139 -12.45 0.75 -11.91
N ASP A 140 -12.71 -0.13 -10.94
CA ASP A 140 -11.70 -0.94 -10.25
C ASP A 140 -10.48 -0.13 -9.76
N LEU A 141 -10.73 1.03 -9.13
CA LEU A 141 -9.65 1.86 -8.60
C LEU A 141 -8.96 1.14 -7.44
N CYS A 142 -7.64 1.13 -7.48
CA CYS A 142 -6.77 0.51 -6.48
C CYS A 142 -5.63 1.44 -6.09
N VAL A 143 -5.05 1.21 -4.93
CA VAL A 143 -3.86 1.93 -4.46
C VAL A 143 -2.89 1.02 -3.72
N HIS A 144 -1.59 1.16 -3.99
CA HIS A 144 -0.53 0.55 -3.21
C HIS A 144 0.58 1.57 -2.90
N THR A 145 1.48 1.23 -1.98
CA THR A 145 2.67 2.04 -1.71
C THR A 145 3.78 1.67 -2.69
N VAL A 146 4.62 2.64 -3.04
CA VAL A 146 5.92 2.30 -3.62
C VAL A 146 6.83 1.82 -2.49
N SER A 147 7.53 0.72 -2.72
CA SER A 147 8.54 0.19 -1.79
C SER A 147 9.95 0.48 -2.29
N PRO A 148 10.93 0.67 -1.39
CA PRO A 148 12.33 0.67 -1.79
C PRO A 148 12.67 -0.62 -2.54
N GLY A 149 13.43 -0.48 -3.63
CA GLY A 149 13.95 -1.64 -4.34
C GLY A 149 14.86 -2.48 -3.45
N GLY A 150 14.89 -3.79 -3.69
CA GLY A 150 15.73 -4.71 -2.95
C GLY A 150 15.25 -6.14 -3.12
N LEU A 151 16.14 -7.05 -3.51
CA LEU A 151 15.80 -8.48 -3.51
C LEU A 151 15.62 -8.99 -2.08
N ALA A 152 14.69 -9.93 -1.90
CA ALA A 152 14.57 -10.68 -0.65
C ALA A 152 15.88 -11.39 -0.31
N THR A 153 16.18 -11.50 0.98
CA THR A 153 17.41 -12.13 1.50
C THR A 153 17.10 -12.98 2.72
N THR A 154 18.10 -13.68 3.23
CA THR A 154 18.03 -14.38 4.51
C THR A 154 18.99 -13.78 5.53
N ILE A 155 18.71 -14.04 6.81
CA ILE A 155 19.64 -13.83 7.91
C ILE A 155 20.81 -14.81 7.78
N ALA A 156 22.03 -14.29 7.88
CA ALA A 156 23.25 -15.07 7.67
C ALA A 156 23.43 -16.17 8.73
N ALA A 157 24.18 -17.20 8.36
CA ALA A 157 24.44 -18.35 9.23
C ALA A 157 25.06 -17.93 10.57
N GLY A 158 24.53 -18.48 11.67
CA GLY A 158 25.03 -18.24 13.02
C GLY A 158 24.61 -16.90 13.65
N GLN A 159 23.79 -16.10 12.96
CA GLN A 159 23.27 -14.84 13.48
C GLN A 159 21.95 -15.03 14.23
N SER A 160 21.66 -14.12 15.15
CA SER A 160 20.36 -13.96 15.80
C SER A 160 20.17 -12.52 16.29
N LEU A 161 18.92 -12.10 16.42
CA LEU A 161 18.57 -10.78 16.93
C LEU A 161 17.36 -10.88 17.86
N THR A 162 17.46 -10.35 19.08
CA THR A 162 16.32 -10.27 20.00
C THR A 162 15.43 -9.07 19.65
N PRO A 163 14.25 -8.90 20.28
CA PRO A 163 13.47 -7.67 20.23
C PRO A 163 14.23 -6.37 20.56
N ASP A 164 15.36 -6.46 21.28
CA ASP A 164 16.14 -5.29 21.68
C ASP A 164 16.98 -4.73 20.52
N ALA A 165 17.53 -3.53 20.73
CA ALA A 165 18.43 -2.91 19.78
C ALA A 165 19.68 -3.80 19.59
N GLY A 166 20.13 -3.96 18.34
CA GLY A 166 21.22 -4.87 18.05
C GLY A 166 21.64 -4.83 16.59
N THR A 167 22.49 -5.78 16.22
CA THR A 167 23.00 -5.93 14.87
C THR A 167 22.78 -7.34 14.35
N ILE A 168 22.57 -7.47 13.05
CA ILE A 168 22.42 -8.77 12.40
C ILE A 168 23.02 -8.72 10.99
N ASP A 169 23.76 -9.75 10.62
CA ASP A 169 24.27 -9.91 9.26
C ASP A 169 23.25 -10.65 8.37
N ILE A 170 23.15 -10.23 7.11
CA ILE A 170 22.34 -10.85 6.06
C ILE A 170 23.24 -11.37 4.92
N ASP A 171 22.79 -12.41 4.21
CA ASP A 171 23.56 -12.99 3.10
C ASP A 171 23.57 -12.11 1.83
N GLY A 172 22.61 -11.19 1.70
CA GLY A 172 22.40 -10.31 0.55
C GLY A 172 22.18 -8.84 0.93
N GLY A 173 21.24 -8.17 0.26
CA GLY A 173 20.82 -6.79 0.56
C GLY A 173 21.82 -5.70 0.18
N ALA A 174 22.69 -5.94 -0.80
CA ALA A 174 23.60 -4.91 -1.32
C ALA A 174 22.85 -3.74 -1.96
N ASP A 175 21.70 -4.02 -2.55
CA ASP A 175 20.75 -3.12 -3.21
C ASP A 175 19.75 -2.47 -2.23
N TRP A 176 19.73 -2.88 -0.97
CA TRP A 176 18.87 -2.28 0.05
C TRP A 176 19.35 -0.88 0.45
N PRO A 177 18.44 -0.02 0.98
CA PRO A 177 18.80 1.31 1.44
C PRO A 177 19.97 1.32 2.42
N GLY A 178 20.74 2.41 2.41
CA GLY A 178 21.91 2.55 3.30
C GLY A 178 21.54 2.90 4.74
N ARG A 179 20.36 3.48 4.97
CA ARG A 179 19.93 3.99 6.28
C ARG A 179 18.43 4.16 6.44
N SER A 180 17.96 4.25 7.68
CA SER A 180 16.61 4.66 8.07
C SER A 180 15.43 3.88 7.46
N PHE A 181 15.59 2.61 7.11
CA PHE A 181 14.57 1.84 6.37
C PHE A 181 13.94 0.75 7.23
N TRP A 182 12.82 0.22 6.74
CA TRP A 182 12.06 -0.85 7.39
C TRP A 182 12.37 -2.20 6.75
N VAL A 183 12.46 -3.23 7.57
CA VAL A 183 12.63 -4.62 7.11
C VAL A 183 11.63 -5.51 7.83
N LYS A 184 11.03 -6.43 7.09
CA LYS A 184 10.13 -7.46 7.63
C LYS A 184 10.83 -8.80 7.59
N ASN A 185 10.87 -9.49 8.72
CA ASN A 185 11.06 -10.94 8.75
C ASN A 185 9.72 -11.60 8.43
N THR A 186 9.63 -12.32 7.32
CA THR A 186 8.38 -12.93 6.84
C THR A 186 8.10 -14.28 7.48
N ASP A 187 9.09 -14.92 8.11
CA ASP A 187 8.92 -16.23 8.76
C ASP A 187 8.50 -16.09 10.23
N ALA A 188 8.86 -14.96 10.84
CA ALA A 188 8.53 -14.64 12.22
C ALA A 188 7.02 -14.78 12.50
N ASN A 189 6.70 -15.19 13.73
CA ASN A 189 5.32 -15.33 14.21
C ASN A 189 4.44 -16.22 13.30
N ALA A 190 4.97 -17.37 12.87
CA ALA A 190 4.28 -18.31 11.98
C ALA A 190 3.78 -17.66 10.67
N GLY A 191 4.58 -16.78 10.09
CA GLY A 191 4.27 -16.10 8.83
C GLY A 191 3.55 -14.75 8.98
N ALA A 192 3.09 -14.38 10.17
CA ALA A 192 2.50 -13.05 10.41
C ALA A 192 3.54 -11.91 10.29
N GLY A 193 4.81 -12.27 10.50
CA GLY A 193 5.98 -11.42 10.37
C GLY A 193 6.30 -10.56 11.59
N ASP A 194 7.51 -10.01 11.58
CA ASP A 194 8.06 -9.06 12.55
C ASP A 194 8.76 -7.94 11.77
N CYS A 195 8.57 -6.69 12.19
CA CYS A 195 9.10 -5.51 11.52
C CYS A 195 10.20 -4.87 12.37
N ARG A 196 11.33 -4.53 11.74
CA ARG A 196 12.44 -3.78 12.37
C ARG A 196 12.76 -2.52 11.62
N TYR A 197 13.14 -1.51 12.40
CA TYR A 197 13.72 -0.28 11.88
C TYR A 197 15.24 -0.39 11.86
N VAL A 198 15.83 -0.25 10.68
CA VAL A 198 17.27 -0.24 10.47
C VAL A 198 17.76 1.20 10.43
N LYS A 199 18.45 1.64 11.48
CA LYS A 199 19.05 2.99 11.53
C LYS A 199 20.08 3.19 10.42
N TYR A 200 20.96 2.21 10.22
CA TYR A 200 21.91 2.18 9.11
C TYR A 200 22.39 0.77 8.81
N ARG A 201 22.93 0.59 7.61
CA ARG A 201 23.57 -0.63 7.15
C ARG A 201 25.06 -0.36 6.89
N SER A 202 25.91 -1.31 7.25
CA SER A 202 27.34 -1.30 6.91
C SER A 202 27.73 -2.62 6.27
N GLY A 203 27.79 -2.64 4.94
CA GLY A 203 27.94 -3.90 4.20
C GLY A 203 26.72 -4.80 4.43
N PRO A 204 26.89 -6.07 4.85
CA PRO A 204 25.78 -6.96 5.17
C PRO A 204 25.19 -6.74 6.56
N THR A 205 25.82 -5.91 7.42
CA THR A 205 25.37 -5.73 8.80
C THR A 205 24.27 -4.69 8.88
N LEU A 206 23.09 -5.09 9.36
CA LEU A 206 21.99 -4.21 9.71
C LEU A 206 22.14 -3.77 11.17
N TYR A 207 21.99 -2.47 11.43
CA TYR A 207 21.92 -1.93 12.79
C TYR A 207 20.47 -1.59 13.09
N CYS A 208 19.83 -2.38 13.95
CA CYS A 208 18.41 -2.28 14.25
C CYS A 208 18.17 -1.50 15.55
N GLU A 209 17.08 -0.73 15.58
CA GLU A 209 16.54 -0.16 16.81
C GLU A 209 15.74 -1.20 17.61
N ALA A 210 15.52 -0.92 18.89
CA ALA A 210 14.75 -1.79 19.77
C ALA A 210 13.27 -1.80 19.34
N ALA A 211 12.78 -2.98 18.98
CA ALA A 211 11.35 -3.23 18.80
C ALA A 211 10.65 -3.47 20.16
N SER A 212 11.40 -3.88 21.18
CA SER A 212 10.92 -4.04 22.57
C SER A 212 10.57 -2.74 23.28
N ASP A 213 11.14 -1.61 22.84
CA ASP A 213 10.84 -0.28 23.37
C ASP A 213 9.46 0.25 22.94
N TRP A 214 8.87 -0.36 21.91
CA TRP A 214 7.59 0.02 21.34
C TRP A 214 6.52 -1.02 21.66
N THR A 215 5.33 -0.52 21.99
CA THR A 215 4.22 -1.33 22.46
C THR A 215 2.93 -0.87 21.83
N ARG A 216 2.08 -1.82 21.42
CA ARG A 216 0.65 -1.61 21.23
C ARG A 216 -0.10 -2.16 22.44
N LEU A 217 -0.88 -1.32 23.10
CA LEU A 217 -1.72 -1.68 24.25
C LEU A 217 -3.19 -1.42 23.91
N ALA A 218 -4.01 -2.46 23.97
CA ALA A 218 -5.46 -2.30 23.84
C ALA A 218 -6.04 -1.68 25.11
N PHE A 219 -7.06 -0.82 24.93
CA PHE A 219 -7.79 -0.20 26.03
C PHE A 219 -9.30 -0.23 25.79
N ASP A 220 -10.06 -0.14 26.87
CA ASP A 220 -11.50 0.11 26.86
C ASP A 220 -11.93 1.06 27.99
N ASN A 221 -13.24 1.32 28.07
CA ASN A 221 -13.85 2.20 29.08
C ASN A 221 -13.14 3.57 29.19
N GLY A 222 -12.64 4.09 28.07
CA GLY A 222 -11.92 5.34 28.01
C GLY A 222 -12.84 6.53 28.30
N THR A 223 -12.42 7.38 29.24
CA THR A 223 -13.18 8.53 29.76
C THR A 223 -12.55 9.88 29.47
N ASN A 224 -11.22 9.93 29.29
CA ASN A 224 -10.50 11.12 28.88
C ASN A 224 -9.23 10.74 28.11
N ALA A 225 -8.99 11.29 26.93
CA ALA A 225 -7.79 10.96 26.17
C ALA A 225 -6.54 11.55 26.83
N PRO A 226 -5.46 10.77 27.05
CA PRO A 226 -4.17 11.34 27.40
C PRO A 226 -3.60 12.13 26.21
N ALA A 227 -2.76 13.13 26.47
CA ALA A 227 -2.05 13.82 25.40
C ALA A 227 -1.00 12.91 24.75
N VAL A 228 -0.75 13.09 23.45
CA VAL A 228 0.44 12.52 22.83
C VAL A 228 1.67 13.09 23.54
N GLY A 229 2.55 12.18 23.93
CA GLY A 229 3.74 12.44 24.73
C GLY A 229 3.55 12.36 26.24
N ALA A 230 2.34 12.13 26.72
CA ALA A 230 2.09 11.89 28.14
C ALA A 230 2.74 10.57 28.59
N ALA A 231 3.34 10.58 29.78
CA ALA A 231 3.71 9.36 30.49
C ALA A 231 2.44 8.72 31.09
N ILE A 232 2.30 7.42 30.92
CA ILE A 232 1.20 6.65 31.51
C ILE A 232 1.77 5.51 32.35
N ASP A 233 0.98 5.09 33.33
CA ASP A 233 1.31 4.02 34.26
C ASP A 233 0.16 3.02 34.42
N GLY A 234 0.52 1.74 34.57
CA GLY A 234 -0.40 0.68 34.97
C GLY A 234 -0.50 0.64 36.48
N ALA A 235 -1.68 0.92 37.02
CA ALA A 235 -1.87 1.12 38.46
C ALA A 235 -1.49 -0.12 39.31
N ASN A 236 -1.56 -1.31 38.72
CA ASN A 236 -1.30 -2.57 39.40
C ASN A 236 0.05 -3.18 39.00
N SER A 237 0.38 -3.14 37.71
CA SER A 237 1.64 -3.67 37.18
C SER A 237 2.85 -2.81 37.54
N GLY A 238 2.65 -1.50 37.73
CA GLY A 238 3.74 -0.53 37.81
C GLY A 238 4.46 -0.33 36.47
N ALA A 239 3.94 -0.89 35.37
CA ALA A 239 4.48 -0.65 34.05
C ALA A 239 4.31 0.81 33.67
N THR A 240 5.28 1.36 32.92
CA THR A 240 5.22 2.74 32.45
C THR A 240 5.50 2.79 30.96
N GLY A 241 4.92 3.76 30.27
CA GLY A 241 5.22 4.04 28.87
C GLY A 241 4.84 5.46 28.49
N ARG A 242 5.27 5.90 27.30
CA ARG A 242 4.95 7.23 26.77
C ARG A 242 4.03 7.12 25.58
N VAL A 243 2.93 7.87 25.58
CA VAL A 243 1.95 7.85 24.48
C VAL A 243 2.56 8.44 23.22
N VAL A 244 2.58 7.67 22.12
CA VAL A 244 3.03 8.12 20.80
C VAL A 244 1.85 8.39 19.88
N SER A 245 0.82 7.56 19.96
CA SER A 245 -0.40 7.69 19.18
C SER A 245 -1.55 7.00 19.90
N ILE A 246 -2.76 7.45 19.58
CA ILE A 246 -4.01 6.89 20.08
C ILE A 246 -4.88 6.58 18.87
N GLN A 247 -5.41 5.37 18.83
CA GLN A 247 -6.36 4.91 17.85
C GLN A 247 -7.66 4.49 18.55
N VAL A 248 -8.77 5.13 18.21
CA VAL A 248 -10.10 4.76 18.72
C VAL A 248 -10.79 3.90 17.67
N ASN A 249 -11.13 2.67 18.03
CA ASN A 249 -11.82 1.73 17.15
C ASN A 249 -13.33 1.73 17.38
N SER A 250 -13.77 2.06 18.59
CA SER A 250 -15.19 2.20 18.93
C SER A 250 -15.40 3.16 20.09
N GLY A 251 -16.64 3.65 20.21
CA GLY A 251 -17.01 4.61 21.25
C GLY A 251 -16.37 5.99 21.06
N SER A 252 -16.38 6.77 22.13
CA SER A 252 -15.75 8.09 22.20
C SER A 252 -15.39 8.42 23.64
N TRP A 253 -14.30 9.17 23.81
CA TRP A 253 -13.83 9.61 25.13
C TRP A 253 -14.91 10.43 25.85
N GLY A 254 -15.62 11.30 25.12
CA GLY A 254 -16.68 12.15 25.68
C GLY A 254 -17.94 11.39 26.12
N THR A 255 -18.09 10.12 25.73
CA THR A 255 -19.18 9.23 26.15
C THR A 255 -18.72 8.14 27.11
N SER A 256 -17.49 8.22 27.63
CA SER A 256 -16.93 7.29 28.62
C SER A 256 -16.95 5.83 28.17
N ASN A 257 -16.81 5.59 26.87
CA ASN A 257 -16.84 4.24 26.30
C ASN A 257 -15.85 4.06 25.15
N ALA A 258 -14.81 4.91 25.06
CA ALA A 258 -13.77 4.75 24.05
C ALA A 258 -13.05 3.41 24.24
N ALA A 259 -12.82 2.72 23.14
CA ALA A 259 -12.00 1.52 23.10
C ALA A 259 -11.14 1.52 21.82
N GLY A 260 -9.93 0.97 21.92
CA GLY A 260 -8.98 0.96 20.82
C GLY A 260 -7.56 0.64 21.27
N TYR A 261 -6.57 1.28 20.66
CA TYR A 261 -5.15 1.05 20.92
C TYR A 261 -4.42 2.33 21.33
N LEU A 262 -3.53 2.19 22.32
CA LEU A 262 -2.45 3.11 22.60
C LEU A 262 -1.18 2.55 21.97
N TYR A 263 -0.46 3.38 21.23
CA TYR A 263 0.90 3.10 20.80
C TYR A 263 1.85 3.82 21.75
N LEU A 264 2.75 3.07 22.38
CA LEU A 264 3.62 3.53 23.43
C LEU A 264 5.09 3.35 23.04
N SER A 265 5.94 4.26 23.51
CA SER A 265 7.40 4.14 23.50
C SER A 265 7.96 4.13 24.92
N SER A 266 9.26 3.81 25.05
CA SER A 266 9.99 3.79 26.33
C SER A 266 9.30 2.93 27.39
N VAL A 267 8.72 1.80 26.97
CA VAL A 267 7.93 0.97 27.88
C VAL A 267 8.84 0.16 28.81
N THR A 268 8.62 0.29 30.11
CA THR A 268 9.27 -0.57 31.11
C THR A 268 8.22 -1.39 31.85
N GLY A 269 8.50 -2.68 32.02
CA GLY A 269 7.51 -3.63 32.55
C GLY A 269 6.49 -4.06 31.50
N SER A 270 5.43 -4.72 31.96
CA SER A 270 4.32 -5.20 31.14
C SER A 270 3.00 -4.80 31.78
N PHE A 271 2.08 -4.29 30.95
CA PHE A 271 0.74 -3.97 31.42
C PHE A 271 -0.08 -5.26 31.55
N ASN A 272 -0.92 -5.31 32.58
CA ASN A 272 -1.81 -6.42 32.85
C ASN A 272 -3.20 -6.14 32.28
N ASP A 273 -3.88 -7.20 31.84
CA ASP A 273 -5.28 -7.11 31.47
C ASP A 273 -6.16 -6.60 32.62
N ASN A 274 -7.15 -5.78 32.29
CA ASN A 274 -8.14 -5.20 33.18
C ASN A 274 -7.55 -4.37 34.35
N GLU A 275 -6.40 -3.72 34.13
CA GLU A 275 -5.83 -2.76 35.07
C GLU A 275 -6.19 -1.31 34.73
N ASN A 276 -6.21 -0.45 35.75
CA ASN A 276 -6.39 1.00 35.53
C ASN A 276 -5.17 1.58 34.83
N LEU A 277 -5.39 2.25 33.70
CA LEU A 277 -4.40 3.07 33.03
C LEU A 277 -4.49 4.50 33.55
N GLN A 278 -3.35 5.02 34.03
CA GLN A 278 -3.28 6.31 34.68
C GLN A 278 -2.36 7.27 33.93
N ASN A 279 -2.70 8.56 33.98
CA ASN A 279 -1.79 9.64 33.64
C ASN A 279 -1.69 10.56 34.86
N SER A 280 -0.50 10.68 35.43
CA SER A 280 -0.29 11.42 36.70
C SER A 280 -1.21 10.95 37.83
N GLY A 281 -1.46 9.64 37.92
CA GLY A 281 -2.33 9.02 38.93
C GLY A 281 -3.84 9.14 38.67
N ILE A 282 -4.27 9.79 37.59
CA ILE A 282 -5.68 9.90 37.20
C ILE A 282 -6.02 8.79 36.22
N VAL A 283 -6.99 7.94 36.58
CA VAL A 283 -7.48 6.86 35.70
C VAL A 283 -8.17 7.46 34.50
N PHE A 284 -7.83 6.99 33.31
CA PHE A 284 -8.42 7.45 32.06
C PHE A 284 -9.03 6.33 31.20
N ALA A 285 -8.58 5.09 31.37
CA ALA A 285 -9.08 3.90 30.69
C ALA A 285 -8.72 2.62 31.48
N LEU A 286 -9.21 1.47 31.02
CA LEU A 286 -8.72 0.16 31.46
C LEU A 286 -7.89 -0.48 30.34
N ALA A 287 -6.84 -1.21 30.72
CA ALA A 287 -6.15 -2.11 29.80
C ALA A 287 -7.08 -3.26 29.40
N ASN A 288 -7.12 -3.60 28.11
CA ASN A 288 -7.97 -4.65 27.57
C ASN A 288 -7.10 -5.72 26.88
N GLY A 289 -6.38 -6.47 27.70
CA GLY A 289 -5.36 -7.42 27.30
C GLY A 289 -3.95 -7.00 27.73
N ALA A 290 -3.03 -7.95 27.64
CA ALA A 290 -1.60 -7.69 27.82
C ALA A 290 -1.04 -6.81 26.70
N ASP A 291 -0.03 -6.02 27.02
CA ASP A 291 0.65 -5.20 26.03
C ASP A 291 1.48 -6.03 25.05
N VAL A 292 1.49 -5.63 23.78
CA VAL A 292 2.18 -6.35 22.70
C VAL A 292 3.36 -5.52 22.21
N LYS A 293 4.58 -6.05 22.35
CA LYS A 293 5.79 -5.38 21.85
C LYS A 293 5.89 -5.49 20.33
N GLY A 294 6.41 -4.45 19.69
CA GLY A 294 6.73 -4.45 18.27
C GLY A 294 6.37 -3.15 17.55
N LEU A 295 6.60 -3.16 16.24
CA LEU A 295 6.54 -1.99 15.37
C LEU A 295 5.54 -2.23 14.24
N ARG A 296 4.85 -1.16 13.81
CA ARG A 296 3.94 -1.19 12.65
C ARG A 296 2.91 -2.32 12.71
N ASP A 297 2.33 -2.52 13.88
CA ASP A 297 1.33 -3.56 14.18
C ASP A 297 1.82 -5.02 14.12
N HIS A 298 3.11 -5.24 13.89
CA HIS A 298 3.73 -6.56 14.00
C HIS A 298 4.20 -6.85 15.42
N VAL A 299 4.16 -8.13 15.80
CA VAL A 299 4.66 -8.60 17.10
C VAL A 299 6.17 -8.83 17.01
N ALA A 300 6.94 -8.25 17.91
CA ALA A 300 8.37 -8.49 17.98
C ALA A 300 8.67 -9.93 18.44
N SER A 301 9.58 -10.62 17.77
CA SER A 301 10.06 -11.95 18.15
C SER A 301 11.57 -12.07 17.96
N ASN A 302 12.16 -13.18 18.40
CA ASN A 302 13.58 -13.44 18.14
C ASN A 302 13.75 -13.83 16.67
N TRP A 303 14.73 -13.23 15.99
CA TRP A 303 15.12 -13.59 14.65
C TRP A 303 16.29 -14.57 14.67
N SER A 304 16.28 -15.52 13.75
CA SER A 304 17.26 -16.60 13.67
C SER A 304 17.87 -16.71 12.29
N ALA A 305 19.07 -17.31 12.21
CA ALA A 305 19.71 -17.62 10.94
C ALA A 305 18.77 -18.39 9.99
N GLY A 306 18.73 -17.96 8.73
CA GLY A 306 17.87 -18.53 7.69
C GLY A 306 16.50 -17.88 7.56
N ASP A 307 16.05 -17.06 8.51
CA ASP A 307 14.78 -16.34 8.38
C ASP A 307 14.80 -15.42 7.15
N HIS A 308 13.69 -15.39 6.40
CA HIS A 308 13.53 -14.57 5.20
C HIS A 308 13.18 -13.13 5.53
N LEU A 309 13.89 -12.20 4.89
CA LEU A 309 13.74 -10.77 5.07
C LEU A 309 13.42 -10.05 3.76
N VAL A 310 12.52 -9.07 3.85
CA VAL A 310 12.17 -8.16 2.75
C VAL A 310 12.20 -6.71 3.24
N VAL A 311 12.60 -5.78 2.37
CA VAL A 311 12.49 -4.35 2.64
C VAL A 311 11.02 -3.93 2.58
N MET A 312 10.60 -3.06 3.49
CA MET A 312 9.24 -2.55 3.55
C MET A 312 9.16 -1.10 3.06
N PRO A 313 7.99 -0.66 2.59
CA PRO A 313 7.72 0.75 2.28
C PRO A 313 7.82 1.61 3.54
N ASP A 314 8.05 2.92 3.40
CA ASP A 314 8.19 3.83 4.55
C ASP A 314 6.84 4.18 5.22
N ILE A 315 5.71 3.82 4.60
CA ILE A 315 4.35 4.17 5.04
C ILE A 315 3.41 2.96 5.00
N ASP A 316 2.34 3.02 5.80
CA ASP A 316 1.15 2.19 5.65
C ASP A 316 0.02 3.02 5.03
N LEU A 317 -0.94 2.35 4.37
CA LEU A 317 -2.16 2.91 3.81
C LEU A 317 -3.40 2.34 4.50
N ALA A 318 -4.46 3.13 4.55
CA ALA A 318 -5.81 2.69 4.89
C ALA A 318 -6.84 3.41 4.02
N LEU A 319 -7.93 2.72 3.67
CA LEU A 319 -9.02 3.33 2.90
C LEU A 319 -10.07 3.94 3.82
N ASP A 320 -10.61 5.08 3.38
CA ASP A 320 -11.70 5.77 4.07
C ASP A 320 -12.79 6.18 3.07
N THR A 321 -14.03 6.07 3.52
CA THR A 321 -15.21 6.43 2.74
C THR A 321 -15.74 7.75 3.27
N PRO A 322 -15.97 8.75 2.42
CA PRO A 322 -16.52 10.01 2.89
C PRO A 322 -17.92 9.80 3.48
N ASP A 323 -18.30 10.69 4.40
CA ASP A 323 -19.65 10.74 4.91
C ASP A 323 -20.67 11.18 3.84
N VAL A 324 -21.94 11.26 4.24
CA VAL A 324 -23.04 11.68 3.36
C VAL A 324 -22.89 13.11 2.81
N ASN A 325 -21.98 13.92 3.37
CA ASN A 325 -21.68 15.28 2.96
C ASN A 325 -20.37 15.38 2.16
N SER A 326 -19.81 14.24 1.73
CA SER A 326 -18.51 14.20 1.04
C SER A 326 -17.35 14.69 1.90
N GLN A 327 -17.41 14.46 3.22
CA GLN A 327 -16.37 14.86 4.17
C GLN A 327 -15.71 13.65 4.83
N PHE A 328 -14.44 13.82 5.20
CA PHE A 328 -13.71 12.87 6.01
C PHE A 328 -13.61 13.41 7.44
N LYS A 329 -13.55 12.51 8.42
CA LYS A 329 -13.40 12.94 9.81
C LYS A 329 -12.03 13.55 10.03
N ASN A 330 -12.00 14.72 10.66
CA ASN A 330 -10.76 15.31 11.13
C ASN A 330 -10.23 14.50 12.33
N PRO A 331 -8.96 14.06 12.32
CA PRO A 331 -8.36 13.47 13.50
C PRO A 331 -8.12 14.55 14.56
N ASP A 332 -8.01 14.14 15.82
CA ASP A 332 -7.78 15.04 16.96
C ASP A 332 -6.38 15.70 16.93
N GLY A 333 -5.50 15.26 16.02
CA GLY A 333 -4.18 15.84 15.75
C GLY A 333 -3.39 14.99 14.75
N GLU A 334 -2.17 15.43 14.37
CA GLU A 334 -1.35 14.71 13.37
C GLU A 334 -0.95 13.29 13.81
N SER A 335 -0.95 13.03 15.12
CA SER A 335 -0.57 11.74 15.72
C SER A 335 -1.73 10.96 16.30
N ALA A 336 -2.97 11.40 16.05
CA ALA A 336 -4.17 10.63 16.36
C ALA A 336 -4.60 9.86 15.11
N ALA A 337 -4.76 8.54 15.24
CA ALA A 337 -5.22 7.75 14.12
C ALA A 337 -6.68 8.09 13.79
N PRO A 338 -7.06 8.17 12.51
CA PRO A 338 -8.46 8.23 12.13
C PRO A 338 -9.20 7.00 12.65
N ALA A 339 -10.41 7.22 13.18
CA ALA A 339 -11.16 6.17 13.86
C ALA A 339 -11.64 5.09 12.89
N GLY A 340 -11.52 3.82 13.29
CA GLY A 340 -12.10 2.68 12.57
C GLY A 340 -11.38 2.27 11.27
N LEU A 341 -10.17 2.78 11.02
CA LEU A 341 -9.39 2.42 9.84
C LEU A 341 -8.41 1.27 10.10
N ALA A 342 -8.22 0.43 9.09
CA ALA A 342 -7.23 -0.65 9.10
C ALA A 342 -6.06 -0.28 8.19
N PHE A 343 -4.87 -0.18 8.77
CA PHE A 343 -3.64 0.15 8.06
C PHE A 343 -2.89 -1.11 7.64
N SER A 344 -2.35 -1.10 6.42
CA SER A 344 -1.46 -2.13 5.90
C SER A 344 -0.41 -1.51 4.98
N ALA A 345 0.60 -2.28 4.57
CA ALA A 345 1.68 -1.83 3.70
C ALA A 345 1.62 -2.57 2.35
N PRO A 346 0.61 -2.33 1.50
CA PRO A 346 0.54 -2.93 0.17
C PRO A 346 1.71 -2.43 -0.69
N THR A 347 2.38 -3.32 -1.41
CA THR A 347 3.62 -3.01 -2.13
C THR A 347 3.50 -3.15 -3.64
N ASP A 348 2.46 -3.83 -4.13
CA ASP A 348 2.26 -4.09 -5.56
C ASP A 348 0.75 -4.19 -5.91
N GLU A 349 0.46 -4.57 -7.16
CA GLU A 349 -0.91 -4.73 -7.63
C GLU A 349 -1.64 -5.96 -7.07
N GLU A 350 -0.92 -6.98 -6.58
CA GLU A 350 -1.51 -8.20 -6.01
C GLU A 350 -2.06 -7.96 -4.61
N ASP A 351 -1.37 -7.13 -3.81
CA ASP A 351 -1.76 -6.79 -2.45
C ASP A 351 -2.40 -5.39 -2.28
N ALA A 352 -2.62 -4.68 -3.39
CA ALA A 352 -3.20 -3.34 -3.42
C ALA A 352 -4.55 -3.22 -2.68
N LEU A 353 -4.80 -2.06 -2.10
CA LEU A 353 -6.10 -1.75 -1.50
C LEU A 353 -7.12 -1.43 -2.59
N TYR A 354 -8.18 -2.24 -2.65
CA TYR A 354 -9.29 -2.06 -3.58
C TYR A 354 -10.24 -0.95 -3.12
N MET A 355 -10.30 0.15 -3.88
CA MET A 355 -11.14 1.32 -3.62
C MET A 355 -12.52 1.21 -4.29
N GLY A 356 -12.65 0.27 -5.22
CA GLY A 356 -13.84 0.04 -6.03
C GLY A 356 -14.08 1.11 -7.07
N ASP A 357 -15.29 1.12 -7.62
CA ASP A 357 -15.67 2.10 -8.63
C ASP A 357 -15.88 3.49 -8.02
N LEU A 358 -15.42 4.50 -8.75
CA LEU A 358 -15.58 5.91 -8.41
C LEU A 358 -16.42 6.61 -9.47
N ALA A 359 -17.72 6.75 -9.18
CA ALA A 359 -18.66 7.45 -10.06
C ALA A 359 -18.24 8.90 -10.32
N SER A 360 -18.80 9.53 -11.36
CA SER A 360 -18.64 10.96 -11.66
C SER A 360 -18.84 11.82 -10.40
N GLY A 361 -17.86 12.67 -10.11
CA GLY A 361 -17.83 13.53 -8.92
C GLY A 361 -17.51 12.83 -7.60
N GLY A 362 -17.40 11.49 -7.58
CA GLY A 362 -17.16 10.68 -6.40
C GLY A 362 -15.77 10.87 -5.78
N LEU A 363 -15.68 10.54 -4.48
CA LEU A 363 -14.47 10.71 -3.66
C LEU A 363 -14.12 9.45 -2.88
N ARG A 364 -12.82 9.22 -2.68
CA ARG A 364 -12.25 8.21 -1.77
C ARG A 364 -11.08 8.80 -1.00
N GLY A 365 -11.00 8.45 0.28
CA GLY A 365 -9.90 8.83 1.14
C GLY A 365 -8.87 7.70 1.22
N VAL A 366 -7.60 8.07 1.16
CA VAL A 366 -6.48 7.18 1.44
C VAL A 366 -5.69 7.81 2.58
N TRP A 367 -5.79 7.22 3.76
CA TRP A 367 -5.00 7.62 4.90
C TRP A 367 -3.64 6.96 4.85
N ARG A 368 -2.64 7.73 5.22
CA ARG A 368 -1.27 7.28 5.35
C ARG A 368 -0.86 7.32 6.78
N ARG A 369 -0.17 6.28 7.21
CA ARG A 369 0.47 6.20 8.52
C ARG A 369 1.97 6.07 8.34
N GLU A 370 2.68 6.97 8.98
CA GLU A 370 4.13 7.02 8.98
C GLU A 370 4.63 6.79 10.40
N TRP A 371 5.57 5.85 10.55
CA TRP A 371 6.27 5.62 11.80
C TRP A 371 7.63 6.30 11.75
N ILE A 372 7.85 7.26 12.63
CA ILE A 372 9.06 8.06 12.69
C ILE A 372 9.79 7.70 13.98
N MET A 373 10.89 6.99 13.81
CA MET A 373 11.75 6.54 14.91
C MET A 373 12.73 7.64 15.32
N ASP A 374 13.27 7.54 16.53
CA ASP A 374 14.37 8.42 16.93
C ASP A 374 15.59 8.21 16.03
N ASN A 375 16.28 9.31 15.69
CA ASN A 375 17.35 9.33 14.69
C ASN A 375 16.92 8.95 13.26
N HIS A 376 15.63 9.01 12.93
CA HIS A 376 15.21 8.97 11.53
C HIS A 376 15.89 10.11 10.77
N ARG A 377 16.55 9.79 9.66
CA ARG A 377 17.27 10.76 8.84
C ARG A 377 16.73 10.74 7.43
N ALA A 378 16.57 11.93 6.85
CA ALA A 378 16.27 12.05 5.43
C ALA A 378 17.30 11.26 4.59
N ARG A 379 16.82 10.51 3.61
CA ARG A 379 17.64 9.84 2.60
C ARG A 379 16.99 10.01 1.24
N LYS A 380 17.81 9.93 0.19
CA LYS A 380 17.35 9.96 -1.21
C LYS A 380 16.41 8.79 -1.54
N GLU A 381 16.53 7.68 -0.83
CA GLU A 381 15.78 6.44 -1.02
C GLU A 381 14.57 6.34 -0.06
N ILE A 382 14.10 7.45 0.53
CA ILE A 382 12.80 7.44 1.20
C ILE A 382 11.78 7.42 0.08
N VAL A 383 10.96 6.38 0.11
CA VAL A 383 9.95 6.16 -0.91
C VAL A 383 8.64 6.04 -0.18
N ALA A 384 7.91 7.14 -0.18
CA ALA A 384 6.63 7.29 0.48
C ALA A 384 5.56 7.62 -0.58
N ASP A 385 5.71 7.13 -1.80
CA ASP A 385 4.75 7.43 -2.86
C ASP A 385 3.57 6.46 -2.77
N ALA A 386 2.38 6.94 -3.09
CA ALA A 386 1.23 6.09 -3.36
C ALA A 386 1.03 5.95 -4.87
N VAL A 387 0.79 4.73 -5.34
CA VAL A 387 0.49 4.43 -6.74
C VAL A 387 -0.97 4.08 -6.86
N TYR A 388 -1.71 4.93 -7.56
CA TYR A 388 -3.10 4.69 -7.93
C TYR A 388 -3.15 4.06 -9.30
N PHE A 389 -3.96 3.03 -9.48
CA PHE A 389 -4.21 2.43 -10.78
C PHE A 389 -5.68 2.03 -10.91
N TRP A 390 -6.18 2.01 -12.13
CA TRP A 390 -7.59 1.74 -12.41
C TRP A 390 -7.77 1.08 -13.78
N ALA A 391 -8.99 0.65 -14.05
CA ALA A 391 -9.38 -0.06 -15.26
C ALA A 391 -9.74 0.87 -16.45
#